data_AF-A0A495KY37-F1
#
_entry.id   AF-A0A495KY37-F1
#
_cell.length_a   1.000
_cell.length_b   1.000
_cell.length_c   1.000
_cell.angle_alpha   90.00
_cell.angle_beta   90.00
_cell.angle_gamma   90.00
#
_symmetry.space_group_name_H-M   'P 1'
#
loop_
_entity.id
_entity.type
_entity.pdbx_description
1 polymer ?
#
loop_
_entity_poly.entity_id
_entity_poly.type
_entity_poly.pdbx_seq_one_letter_code
_entity_poly.pdbx_strand_id
1 'polypeptide(L)'
;MSKDLRLMFGEAWIYGLTLVTGLLLIVQGYGSGLTESLWGLAWGPLAWVGERVPLPAGAPFLLGTTGCVFVLAACFAARHD
;
A
#
# COMPACT_ATOMS: atom_id res chain seq x y z
N MET A 1 7.58 -32.62 -4.80
CA MET A 1 6.59 -31.55 -4.58
C MET A 1 5.66 -31.51 -5.79
N SER A 2 4.36 -31.76 -5.61
CA SER A 2 3.40 -31.80 -6.74
C SER A 2 3.25 -30.41 -7.36
N LYS A 3 2.77 -30.35 -8.62
CA LYS A 3 2.51 -29.07 -9.31
C LYS A 3 1.49 -28.21 -8.55
N ASP A 4 0.49 -28.84 -7.95
CA ASP A 4 -0.56 -28.17 -7.17
C ASP A 4 0.01 -27.48 -5.93
N LEU A 5 0.95 -28.12 -5.21
CA LEU A 5 1.58 -27.53 -4.03
C LEU A 5 2.42 -26.28 -4.37
N ARG A 6 3.00 -26.21 -5.57
CA ARG A 6 3.74 -25.03 -6.04
C ARG A 6 2.82 -23.86 -6.36
N LEU A 7 1.65 -24.14 -6.93
CA LEU A 7 0.64 -23.14 -7.26
C LEU A 7 0.07 -22.51 -5.99
N MET A 8 -0.34 -23.34 -5.02
CA MET A 8 -0.84 -22.87 -3.72
C MET A 8 0.17 -21.98 -2.99
N PHE A 9 1.46 -22.35 -3.02
CA PHE A 9 2.51 -21.53 -2.40
C PHE A 9 2.72 -20.20 -3.15
N GLY A 10 2.61 -20.22 -4.48
CA GLY A 10 2.68 -19.00 -5.30
C GLY A 10 1.53 -18.03 -5.03
N GLU A 11 0.30 -18.52 -4.95
CA GLU A 11 -0.90 -17.73 -4.66
C GLU A 11 -0.84 -17.12 -3.26
N ALA A 12 -0.50 -17.93 -2.24
CA ALA A 12 -0.34 -17.46 -0.87
C ALA A 12 0.74 -16.37 -0.77
N TRP A 13 1.84 -16.50 -1.52
CA TRP A 13 2.90 -15.50 -1.57
C TRP A 13 2.42 -14.20 -2.21
N ILE A 14 1.67 -14.27 -3.31
CA ILE A 14 1.08 -13.11 -3.98
C ILE A 14 0.14 -12.37 -3.02
N TYR A 15 -0.78 -13.08 -2.36
CA TYR A 15 -1.71 -12.46 -1.41
C TYR A 15 -0.99 -11.83 -0.22
N GLY A 16 0.02 -12.52 0.33
CA GLY A 16 0.84 -11.98 1.40
C GLY A 16 1.56 -10.70 0.98
N LEU A 17 2.20 -10.69 -0.20
CA LEU A 17 2.88 -9.50 -0.72
C LEU A 17 1.89 -8.36 -0.97
N THR A 18 0.75 -8.63 -1.61
CA THR A 18 -0.28 -7.61 -1.86
C THR A 18 -0.77 -6.98 -0.56
N LEU A 19 -1.00 -7.79 0.48
CA LEU A 19 -1.39 -7.31 1.80
C LEU A 19 -0.33 -6.39 2.42
N VAL A 20 0.94 -6.84 2.45
CA VAL A 20 2.05 -6.07 3.01
C VAL A 20 2.24 -4.75 2.26
N THR A 21 2.23 -4.79 0.93
CA THR A 21 2.31 -3.59 0.09
C THR A 21 1.15 -2.64 0.41
N GLY A 22 -0.08 -3.14 0.50
CA GLY A 22 -1.25 -2.34 0.86
C GLY A 22 -1.09 -1.63 2.21
N LEU A 23 -0.62 -2.35 3.23
CA LEU A 23 -0.37 -1.78 4.56
C LEU A 23 0.72 -0.70 4.54
N LEU A 24 1.82 -0.94 3.81
CA LEU A 24 2.89 0.06 3.67
C LEU A 24 2.40 1.33 2.98
N LEU A 25 1.55 1.21 1.96
CA LEU A 25 0.94 2.35 1.27
C LEU A 25 -0.03 3.12 2.18
N ILE A 26 -0.82 2.42 3.01
CA ILE A 26 -1.71 3.03 4.02
C ILE A 26 -0.88 3.85 5.01
N VAL A 27 0.14 3.24 5.61
CA VAL A 27 1.00 3.89 6.60
C VAL A 27 1.72 5.07 5.98
N GLN A 28 2.28 4.91 4.78
CA GLN A 28 3.00 5.97 4.10
C GLN A 28 2.07 7.12 3.69
N GLY A 29 0.93 6.82 3.08
CA GLY A 29 0.00 7.82 2.56
C GLY A 29 -0.71 8.59 3.67
N TYR A 30 -1.44 7.90 4.53
CA TYR A 30 -2.16 8.56 5.61
C TYR A 30 -1.21 9.11 6.67
N GLY A 31 -0.12 8.41 6.96
CA GLY A 31 0.91 8.94 7.84
C GLY A 31 1.44 10.27 7.33
N SER A 32 1.90 10.32 6.08
CA SER A 32 2.42 11.56 5.49
C SER A 32 1.38 12.69 5.51
N GLY A 33 0.13 12.41 5.14
CA GLY A 33 -0.94 13.41 5.12
C GLY A 33 -1.35 13.90 6.51
N LEU A 34 -1.42 13.01 7.50
CA LEU A 34 -1.68 13.38 8.88
C LEU A 34 -0.53 14.21 9.45
N THR A 35 0.71 13.81 9.18
CA THR A 35 1.89 14.53 9.67
C THR A 35 1.97 15.95 9.10
N GLU A 36 1.69 16.09 7.81
CA GLU A 36 1.61 17.40 7.15
C GLU A 36 0.46 18.26 7.70
N SER A 37 -0.75 17.69 7.84
CA SER A 37 -1.93 18.44 8.29
C SER A 37 -1.88 18.90 9.75
N LEU A 38 -1.30 18.09 10.64
CA LEU A 38 -1.30 18.34 12.08
C LEU A 38 -0.02 19.03 12.56
N TRP A 39 1.12 18.78 11.91
CA TRP A 39 2.42 19.33 12.32
C TRP A 39 3.13 20.17 11.23
N GLY A 40 2.59 20.26 10.02
CA GLY A 40 3.23 21.01 8.92
C GLY A 40 4.54 20.38 8.44
N LEU A 41 4.76 19.09 8.73
CA LEU A 41 6.00 18.38 8.43
C LEU A 41 5.78 17.38 7.29
N ALA A 42 6.62 17.49 6.25
CA ALA A 42 6.70 16.48 5.21
C ALA A 42 7.59 15.31 5.67
N TRP A 43 7.12 14.07 5.52
CA TRP A 43 7.86 12.87 5.93
C TRP A 43 7.71 11.70 4.94
N GLY A 44 8.76 10.89 4.88
CA GLY A 44 8.78 9.58 4.25
C GLY A 44 9.07 9.60 2.76
N PRO A 45 9.02 8.44 2.09
CA PRO A 45 9.20 8.31 0.64
C PRO A 45 8.43 9.33 -0.20
N LEU A 46 7.19 9.66 0.17
CA LEU A 46 6.36 10.59 -0.59
C LEU A 46 6.92 12.02 -0.56
N ALA A 47 7.44 12.47 0.59
CA ALA A 47 8.13 13.75 0.69
C ALA A 47 9.38 13.79 -0.19
N TRP A 48 10.18 12.71 -0.17
CA TRP A 48 11.36 12.57 -1.03
C TRP A 48 11.02 12.59 -2.54
N VAL A 49 9.87 12.02 -2.94
CA VAL A 49 9.37 12.13 -4.33
C VAL A 49 8.92 13.55 -4.63
N GLY A 50 8.24 14.21 -3.70
CA GLY A 50 7.77 15.59 -3.84
C GLY A 50 8.89 16.62 -4.06
N GLU A 51 10.09 16.35 -3.55
CA GLU A 51 11.29 17.15 -3.85
C GLU A 51 11.75 17.06 -5.31
N ARG A 52 11.39 15.97 -6.02
CA ARG A 52 11.84 15.68 -7.40
C ARG A 52 10.76 15.95 -8.43
N VAL A 53 9.50 15.75 -8.06
CA VAL A 53 8.35 15.84 -8.97
C VAL A 53 7.21 16.53 -8.22
N PRO A 54 6.52 17.50 -8.85
CA PRO A 54 5.35 18.12 -8.25
C PRO A 54 4.26 17.07 -8.03
N LEU A 55 3.85 16.91 -6.77
CA LEU A 55 2.76 16.02 -6.41
C LEU A 55 1.43 16.77 -6.45
N PRO A 56 0.33 16.12 -6.87
CA PRO A 56 -0.99 16.71 -6.81
C PRO A 56 -1.41 16.96 -5.36
N ALA A 57 -2.28 17.94 -5.14
CA ALA A 57 -2.88 18.17 -3.84
C ALA A 57 -3.61 16.89 -3.38
N GLY A 58 -3.38 16.50 -2.12
CA GLY A 58 -3.95 15.28 -1.56
C GLY A 58 -3.27 13.97 -1.98
N ALA A 59 -2.10 14.03 -2.64
CA ALA A 59 -1.30 12.83 -2.95
C ALA A 59 -1.11 11.85 -1.78
N PRO A 60 -0.91 12.30 -0.52
CA PRO A 60 -0.81 11.37 0.62
C PRO A 60 -2.09 10.53 0.82
N PHE A 61 -3.26 11.17 0.75
CA PHE A 61 -4.55 10.48 0.93
C PHE A 61 -4.88 9.55 -0.24
N LEU A 62 -4.52 9.93 -1.47
CA LEU A 62 -4.66 9.06 -2.64
C LEU A 62 -3.80 7.80 -2.51
N LEU A 63 -2.57 7.94 -2.04
CA LEU A 63 -1.67 6.81 -1.80
C LEU A 63 -2.21 5.89 -0.71
N GLY A 64 -2.69 6.46 0.40
CA GLY A 64 -3.30 5.70 1.49
C GLY A 64 -4.54 4.93 1.05
N THR A 65 -5.40 5.58 0.24
CA THR A 65 -6.60 4.96 -0.35
C THR A 65 -6.23 3.82 -1.29
N THR A 66 -5.17 3.98 -2.08
CA THR A 66 -4.64 2.92 -2.94
C THR A 66 -4.19 1.71 -2.12
N GLY A 67 -3.53 1.96 -0.98
CA GLY A 67 -3.18 0.91 -0.03
C GLY A 67 -4.39 0.16 0.51
N CYS A 68 -5.49 0.86 0.83
CA CYS A 68 -6.76 0.23 1.22
C CYS A 68 -7.30 -0.70 0.14
N VAL A 69 -7.25 -0.28 -1.14
CA VAL A 69 -7.68 -1.12 -2.26
C VAL A 69 -6.87 -2.42 -2.33
N PHE A 70 -5.55 -2.35 -2.13
CA PHE A 70 -4.69 -3.54 -2.14
C PHE A 70 -5.03 -4.51 -1.00
N VAL A 71 -5.24 -3.98 0.22
CA VAL A 71 -5.66 -4.81 1.36
C VAL A 71 -7.01 -5.46 1.10
N LEU A 72 -7.99 -4.70 0.62
CA LEU A 72 -9.32 -5.21 0.31
C LEU A 72 -9.28 -6.26 -0.81
N ALA A 73 -8.48 -6.04 -1.85
CA ALA A 73 -8.29 -6.99 -2.94
C ALA A 73 -7.67 -8.30 -2.44
N ALA A 74 -6.63 -8.24 -1.60
CA ALA A 74 -6.02 -9.42 -1.01
C ALA A 74 -7.00 -10.18 -0.10
N CYS A 75 -7.76 -9.48 0.74
CA CYS A 75 -8.77 -10.09 1.60
C CYS A 75 -9.93 -10.71 0.79
N PHE A 76 -10.34 -10.05 -0.29
CA PHE A 76 -11.38 -10.57 -1.17
C PHE A 76 -10.91 -11.82 -1.90
N ALA A 77 -9.73 -11.78 -2.52
CA ALA A 77 -9.14 -12.91 -3.23
C ALA A 77 -8.97 -14.12 -2.30
N ALA A 78 -8.37 -13.92 -1.13
CA ALA A 78 -8.17 -14.99 -0.15
C ALA A 78 -9.48 -15.61 0.41
N ARG A 79 -10.62 -14.94 0.25
CA ARG A 79 -11.93 -15.45 0.68
C ARG A 79 -12.68 -16.19 -0.44
N HIS A 80 -12.35 -15.89 -1.69
CA HIS A 80 -13.08 -16.37 -2.87
C HIS A 80 -12.31 -17.41 -3.70
N ASP A 81 -11.07 -17.70 -3.32
CA ASP A 81 -10.33 -18.92 -3.69
C ASP A 81 -10.65 -20.08 -2.74
#